data_AF-A0A357QPH5-F1
#
_entry.id   AF-A0A357QPH5-F1
#
_cell.length_a   1.000
_cell.length_b   1.000
_cell.length_c   1.000
_cell.angle_alpha   90.00
_cell.angle_beta   90.00
_cell.angle_gamma   90.00
#
_symmetry.space_group_name_H-M   'P 1'
#
loop_
_entity.id
_entity.type
_entity.pdbx_description
1 polymer ?
#
loop_
_entity_poly.entity_id
_entity_poly.type
_entity_poly.pdbx_seq_one_letter_code
_entity_poly.pdbx_strand_id
1 'polypeptide(L)'
;MKTIIYLLIAIILFGCIATCETKKTAPKENSIVIETVDKGISDDLLNESAEIIAKRLKSFSKEDFNIEVNEEDNQIIILYSGKPEMSFIKKLIVQKGNFGFYETYGQDSLAILLNDTNKLFSLLKTNPGNNSASIAGCVTVSEVAAIDEYLFTVKIENCKFAWTKPGTYQEVCLYALKTCKNNIGVIRNSGIKSIKYARDKVSGGHGIEISLKKPEAEKWAEVTKLNLNRAVAIVLDGEVICAPVVKSVISGGNCSITGDFSENEMLYIVAMAGNSMLPADFEIVE
;
A
#
# COMPACT_ATOMS: atom_id res chain seq x y z
N MET A 1 52.22 21.31 84.90
CA MET A 1 50.94 20.89 85.54
C MET A 1 49.84 21.15 84.51
N LYS A 2 49.37 20.11 83.78
CA LYS A 2 47.99 19.54 83.83
C LYS A 2 46.91 20.64 83.95
N THR A 3 45.91 20.73 83.05
CA THR A 3 44.77 19.79 82.93
C THR A 3 44.06 19.98 81.56
N ILE A 4 44.07 18.99 80.67
CA ILE A 4 42.94 18.14 80.20
C ILE A 4 41.64 18.91 79.84
N ILE A 5 41.34 19.00 78.54
CA ILE A 5 40.03 19.35 77.98
C ILE A 5 39.46 18.09 77.31
N TYR A 6 38.35 17.59 77.83
CA TYR A 6 37.48 16.60 77.19
C TYR A 6 36.52 17.34 76.23
N LEU A 7 36.39 16.86 74.99
CA LEU A 7 35.22 17.19 74.17
C LEU A 7 34.65 15.89 73.59
N LEU A 8 33.39 15.63 73.96
CA LEU A 8 32.59 14.47 73.55
C LEU A 8 32.39 14.42 72.04
N ILE A 9 32.59 13.22 71.49
CA ILE A 9 32.14 12.81 70.17
C ILE A 9 30.63 12.59 70.23
N ALA A 10 29.85 13.46 69.56
CA ALA A 10 28.43 13.24 69.33
C ALA A 10 28.25 12.63 67.92
N ILE A 11 27.89 11.35 67.91
CA ILE A 11 27.45 10.59 66.73
C ILE A 11 26.10 11.15 66.31
N ILE A 12 26.05 11.87 65.19
CA ILE A 12 24.79 12.24 64.53
C ILE A 12 24.59 11.29 63.35
N LEU A 13 23.74 10.28 63.59
CA LEU A 13 23.03 9.53 62.56
C LEU A 13 22.19 10.51 61.75
N PHE A 14 22.64 10.87 60.55
CA PHE A 14 21.77 11.50 59.55
C PHE A 14 21.23 10.41 58.64
N GLY A 15 19.92 10.15 58.79
CA GLY A 15 19.18 9.18 58.00
C GLY A 15 19.23 9.51 56.51
N CYS A 16 19.53 8.50 55.71
CA CYS A 16 19.24 8.49 54.29
C CYS A 16 17.72 8.52 54.12
N ILE A 17 17.15 9.71 53.90
CA ILE A 17 15.85 9.82 53.25
C ILE A 17 16.14 9.55 51.77
N ALA A 18 16.00 8.29 51.37
CA ALA A 18 15.91 7.93 49.98
C ALA A 18 14.65 8.61 49.42
N THR A 19 14.81 9.77 48.79
CA THR A 19 13.82 10.28 47.86
C THR A 19 13.78 9.28 46.71
N CYS A 20 12.82 8.37 46.78
CA CYS A 20 12.41 7.54 45.65
C CYS A 20 11.79 8.49 44.62
N GLU A 21 12.65 9.10 43.79
CA GLU A 21 12.21 9.58 42.49
C GLU A 21 11.71 8.35 41.75
N THR A 22 10.39 8.23 41.65
CA THR A 22 9.80 7.39 40.62
C THR A 22 10.27 7.98 39.30
N LYS A 23 11.38 7.45 38.77
CA LYS A 23 11.68 7.51 37.35
C LYS A 23 10.43 6.95 36.67
N LYS A 24 9.53 7.84 36.29
CA LYS A 24 8.53 7.59 35.27
C LYS A 24 9.40 7.35 34.04
N THR A 25 9.78 6.10 33.81
CA THR A 25 10.45 5.68 32.58
C THR A 25 9.62 6.27 31.47
N ALA A 26 10.22 7.19 30.71
CA ALA A 26 9.62 7.68 29.48
C ALA A 26 9.15 6.43 28.70
N PRO A 27 7.93 6.44 28.15
CA PRO A 27 7.48 5.33 27.34
C PRO A 27 8.57 5.03 26.32
N LYS A 28 8.99 3.76 26.26
CA LYS A 28 10.00 3.30 25.32
C LYS A 28 9.42 3.54 23.93
N GLU A 29 9.82 4.64 23.31
CA GLU A 29 9.31 5.05 22.00
C GLU A 29 9.86 4.04 21.01
N ASN A 30 8.97 3.27 20.39
CA ASN A 30 9.40 2.35 19.35
C ASN A 30 9.62 3.19 18.09
N SER A 31 10.65 2.87 17.33
CA SER A 31 10.96 3.51 16.07
C SER A 31 10.92 2.51 14.92
N ILE A 32 10.63 3.01 13.73
CA ILE A 32 10.97 2.38 12.47
C ILE A 32 11.80 3.40 11.70
N VAL A 33 12.95 3.00 11.19
CA VAL A 33 13.79 3.87 10.36
C VAL A 33 13.73 3.38 8.93
N ILE A 34 13.41 4.29 8.02
CA ILE A 34 13.53 4.04 6.58
C ILE A 34 14.59 4.95 5.99
N GLU A 35 15.37 4.41 5.05
CA GLU A 35 16.39 5.13 4.31
C GLU A 35 16.04 5.10 2.82
N THR A 36 16.30 6.18 2.11
CA THR A 36 16.07 6.19 0.67
C THR A 36 17.09 5.31 -0.07
N VAL A 37 16.64 4.69 -1.17
CA VAL A 37 17.55 4.00 -2.10
C VAL A 37 18.32 5.01 -2.98
N ASP A 38 17.79 6.22 -3.14
CA ASP A 38 18.41 7.28 -3.96
C ASP A 38 19.32 8.19 -3.11
N LYS A 39 20.62 7.91 -3.14
CA LYS A 39 21.64 8.68 -2.40
C LYS A 39 21.73 10.16 -2.79
N GLY A 40 21.10 10.58 -3.89
CA GLY A 40 21.09 11.96 -4.38
C GLY A 40 19.77 12.68 -4.17
N ILE A 41 18.85 12.14 -3.35
CA ILE A 41 17.57 12.80 -3.06
C ILE A 41 17.81 14.21 -2.51
N SER A 42 16.96 15.16 -2.90
CA SER A 42 16.97 16.50 -2.30
C SER A 42 16.16 16.52 -1.00
N ASP A 43 16.57 17.36 -0.06
CA ASP A 43 15.86 17.59 1.22
C ASP A 43 14.36 17.85 1.01
N ASP A 44 13.99 18.62 -0.02
CA ASP A 44 12.59 18.89 -0.39
C ASP A 44 11.78 17.61 -0.67
N LEU A 45 12.36 16.64 -1.40
CA LEU A 45 11.69 15.38 -1.76
C LEU A 45 11.65 14.40 -0.59
N LEU A 46 12.67 14.44 0.28
CA LEU A 46 12.71 13.68 1.51
C LEU A 46 11.61 14.17 2.47
N ASN A 47 11.50 15.49 2.65
CA ASN A 47 10.45 16.12 3.44
C ASN A 47 9.05 15.89 2.85
N GLU A 48 8.89 15.97 1.51
CA GLU A 48 7.62 15.61 0.85
C GLU A 48 7.24 14.15 1.13
N SER A 49 8.21 13.24 1.09
CA SER A 49 7.99 11.82 1.41
C SER A 49 7.52 11.65 2.86
N ALA A 50 8.16 12.33 3.82
CA ALA A 50 7.77 12.30 5.22
C ALA A 50 6.33 12.80 5.44
N GLU A 51 5.93 13.89 4.78
CA GLU A 51 4.55 14.38 4.83
C GLU A 51 3.52 13.39 4.28
N ILE A 52 3.84 12.73 3.17
CA ILE A 52 2.98 11.73 2.56
C ILE A 52 2.82 10.54 3.51
N ILE A 53 3.92 10.08 4.11
CA ILE A 53 3.93 9.00 5.09
C ILE A 53 3.06 9.37 6.31
N ALA A 54 3.21 10.59 6.85
CA ALA A 54 2.37 11.07 7.95
C ALA A 54 0.88 10.99 7.63
N LYS A 55 0.48 11.45 6.43
CA LYS A 55 -0.91 11.43 5.98
C LYS A 55 -1.44 10.00 5.82
N ARG A 56 -0.62 9.08 5.32
CA ARG A 56 -0.96 7.64 5.19
C ARG A 56 -1.17 6.99 6.56
N LEU A 57 -0.23 7.17 7.48
CA LEU A 57 -0.31 6.61 8.85
C LEU A 57 -1.56 7.10 9.57
N LYS A 58 -1.82 8.41 9.51
CA LYS A 58 -3.02 9.04 10.08
C LYS A 58 -4.33 8.54 9.44
N SER A 59 -4.31 8.23 8.16
CA SER A 59 -5.49 7.69 7.46
C SER A 59 -5.76 6.22 7.79
N PHE A 60 -4.73 5.46 8.18
CA PHE A 60 -4.82 4.04 8.44
C PHE A 60 -5.08 3.70 9.91
N SER A 61 -4.34 4.35 10.82
CA SER A 61 -4.31 4.01 12.24
C SER A 61 -4.81 5.16 13.10
N LYS A 62 -5.31 4.81 14.30
CA LYS A 62 -5.67 5.76 15.36
C LYS A 62 -4.56 5.98 16.38
N GLU A 63 -3.47 5.20 16.28
CA GLU A 63 -2.30 5.37 17.13
C GLU A 63 -1.56 6.67 16.77
N ASP A 64 -0.81 7.20 17.73
CA ASP A 64 -0.01 8.41 17.53
C ASP A 64 1.34 8.05 16.90
N PHE A 65 1.67 8.76 15.81
CA PHE A 65 2.95 8.68 15.12
C PHE A 65 3.59 10.06 15.09
N ASN A 66 4.88 10.13 15.43
CA ASN A 66 5.73 11.29 15.18
C ASN A 66 6.73 10.95 14.08
N ILE A 67 7.00 11.89 13.18
CA ILE A 67 7.92 11.70 12.06
C ILE A 67 9.03 12.73 12.15
N GLU A 68 10.26 12.24 12.11
CA GLU A 68 11.47 13.04 12.09
C GLU A 68 12.24 12.74 10.80
N VAL A 69 12.84 13.76 10.20
CA VAL A 69 13.64 13.64 8.99
C VAL A 69 15.09 13.89 9.35
N ASN A 70 15.96 12.97 8.96
CA ASN A 70 17.41 13.12 9.05
C ASN A 70 17.95 13.27 7.62
N GLU A 71 18.21 14.51 7.24
CA GLU A 71 18.68 14.88 5.89
C GLU A 71 20.11 14.39 5.64
N GLU A 72 20.97 14.36 6.66
CA GLU A 72 22.37 13.93 6.52
C GLU A 72 22.47 12.45 6.09
N ASP A 73 21.61 11.62 6.66
CA ASP A 73 21.57 10.17 6.38
C ASP A 73 20.50 9.79 5.35
N ASN A 74 19.74 10.75 4.81
CA ASN A 74 18.56 10.52 3.94
C ASN A 74 17.52 9.57 4.56
N GLN A 75 17.27 9.73 5.85
CA GLN A 75 16.41 8.86 6.65
C GLN A 75 15.13 9.56 7.09
N ILE A 76 14.07 8.77 7.23
CA ILE A 76 12.82 9.16 7.88
C ILE A 76 12.62 8.23 9.07
N ILE A 77 12.53 8.81 10.25
CA ILE A 77 12.36 8.11 11.52
C ILE A 77 10.89 8.23 11.92
N ILE A 78 10.20 7.10 12.02
CA ILE A 78 8.81 7.03 12.47
C ILE A 78 8.78 6.54 13.91
N LEU A 79 8.50 7.44 14.83
CA LEU A 79 8.28 7.14 16.24
C LEU A 79 6.81 6.81 16.46
N TYR A 80 6.53 5.77 17.24
CA TYR A 80 5.16 5.38 17.53
C TYR A 80 4.99 4.85 18.94
N SER A 81 3.77 5.00 19.44
CA SER A 81 3.31 4.42 20.69
C SER A 81 2.20 3.39 20.44
N GLY A 82 1.83 2.63 21.48
CA GLY A 82 0.77 1.63 21.37
C GLY A 82 1.19 0.36 20.62
N LYS A 83 0.24 -0.25 19.92
CA LYS A 83 0.41 -1.55 19.23
C LYS A 83 -0.21 -1.51 17.83
N PRO A 84 0.36 -0.72 16.89
CA PRO A 84 -0.19 -0.64 15.55
C PRO A 84 -0.02 -1.97 14.78
N GLU A 85 -0.83 -2.14 13.74
CA GLU A 85 -0.78 -3.30 12.83
C GLU A 85 0.46 -3.26 11.94
N MET A 86 1.60 -3.70 12.49
CA MET A 86 2.93 -3.51 11.91
C MET A 86 3.09 -4.04 10.48
N SER A 87 2.37 -5.10 10.10
CA SER A 87 2.41 -5.63 8.73
C SER A 87 1.92 -4.61 7.70
N PHE A 88 0.91 -3.81 8.04
CA PHE A 88 0.40 -2.74 7.18
C PHE A 88 1.24 -1.46 7.30
N ILE A 89 1.70 -1.11 8.52
CA ILE A 89 2.58 0.06 8.72
C ILE A 89 3.83 -0.06 7.85
N LYS A 90 4.52 -1.20 7.91
CA LYS A 90 5.73 -1.44 7.09
C LYS A 90 5.45 -1.30 5.60
N LYS A 91 4.29 -1.76 5.12
CA LYS A 91 3.89 -1.56 3.71
C LYS A 91 3.61 -0.10 3.38
N LEU A 92 2.87 0.63 4.22
CA LEU A 92 2.46 2.02 3.98
C LEU A 92 3.63 2.98 3.80
N ILE A 93 4.70 2.78 4.58
CA ILE A 93 5.86 3.67 4.62
C ILE A 93 6.86 3.43 3.48
N VAL A 94 6.88 2.23 2.88
CA VAL A 94 7.82 1.90 1.79
C VAL A 94 7.15 1.85 0.40
N GLN A 95 5.88 1.46 0.33
CA GLN A 95 5.22 1.27 -0.97
C GLN A 95 4.94 2.61 -1.65
N LYS A 96 5.15 2.68 -2.97
CA LYS A 96 4.97 3.92 -3.73
C LYS A 96 3.55 4.47 -3.65
N GLY A 97 2.51 3.63 -3.63
CA GLY A 97 1.12 4.06 -3.67
C GLY A 97 0.60 4.34 -5.07
N ASN A 98 1.16 3.72 -6.10
CA ASN A 98 0.67 3.80 -7.47
C ASN A 98 -0.65 3.04 -7.61
N PHE A 99 -1.75 3.74 -7.39
CA PHE A 99 -3.10 3.21 -7.48
C PHE A 99 -3.73 3.59 -8.82
N GLY A 100 -4.43 2.64 -9.45
CA GLY A 100 -5.18 2.96 -10.64
C GLY A 100 -6.19 1.92 -11.10
N PHE A 101 -7.06 2.36 -11.99
CA PHE A 101 -8.06 1.55 -12.66
C PHE A 101 -7.56 1.21 -14.06
N TYR A 102 -7.64 -0.05 -14.44
CA TYR A 102 -7.13 -0.57 -15.70
C TYR A 102 -8.20 -1.40 -16.38
N GLU A 103 -8.48 -1.11 -17.65
CA GLU A 103 -9.22 -2.07 -18.46
C GLU A 103 -8.41 -3.36 -18.60
N THR A 104 -9.10 -4.49 -18.69
CA THR A 104 -8.44 -5.79 -18.86
C THR A 104 -8.50 -6.23 -20.32
N TYR A 105 -7.46 -6.91 -20.78
CA TYR A 105 -7.56 -7.71 -21.99
C TYR A 105 -8.33 -8.98 -21.68
N GLY A 106 -9.24 -9.35 -22.56
CA GLY A 106 -9.83 -10.68 -22.52
C GLY A 106 -8.86 -11.72 -23.09
N GLN A 107 -9.06 -13.01 -22.77
CA GLN A 107 -8.20 -14.09 -23.26
C GLN A 107 -8.01 -14.06 -24.79
N ASP A 108 -9.09 -13.96 -25.57
CA ASP A 108 -9.01 -13.93 -27.04
C ASP A 108 -8.21 -12.72 -27.54
N SER A 109 -8.44 -11.54 -26.95
CA SER A 109 -7.71 -10.32 -27.33
C SER A 109 -6.24 -10.39 -26.94
N LEU A 110 -5.93 -11.03 -25.82
CA LEU A 110 -4.56 -11.26 -25.37
C LEU A 110 -3.83 -12.27 -26.26
N ALA A 111 -4.52 -13.33 -26.71
CA ALA A 111 -3.97 -14.33 -27.61
C ALA A 111 -3.55 -13.71 -28.94
N ILE A 112 -4.41 -12.87 -29.52
CA ILE A 112 -4.09 -12.09 -30.73
C ILE A 112 -2.88 -11.18 -30.48
N LEU A 113 -2.84 -10.50 -29.33
CA LEU A 113 -1.77 -9.56 -28.99
C LEU A 113 -0.40 -10.24 -28.81
N LEU A 114 -0.40 -11.46 -28.27
CA LEU A 114 0.79 -12.25 -28.00
C LEU A 114 1.22 -13.15 -29.17
N ASN A 115 0.38 -13.24 -30.20
CA ASN A 115 0.30 -14.32 -31.19
C ASN A 115 -0.10 -15.67 -30.55
N ASP A 116 -1.10 -16.36 -31.10
CA ASP A 116 -1.73 -17.55 -30.48
C ASP A 116 -0.78 -18.70 -30.11
N THR A 117 0.45 -18.71 -30.64
CA THR A 117 1.50 -19.68 -30.32
C THR A 117 2.39 -19.27 -29.14
N ASN A 118 2.02 -18.23 -28.40
CA ASN A 118 2.85 -17.67 -27.35
C ASN A 118 3.03 -18.65 -26.19
N LYS A 119 4.27 -18.77 -25.69
CA LYS A 119 4.64 -19.67 -24.61
C LYS A 119 3.91 -19.33 -23.30
N LEU A 120 3.47 -18.08 -23.09
CA LEU A 120 2.77 -17.65 -21.88
C LEU A 120 1.61 -18.58 -21.52
N PHE A 121 0.74 -18.90 -22.49
CA PHE A 121 -0.45 -19.71 -22.22
C PHE A 121 -0.12 -21.14 -21.81
N SER A 122 1.04 -21.67 -22.23
CA SER A 122 1.52 -22.99 -21.80
C SER A 122 2.13 -22.98 -20.39
N LEU A 123 2.56 -21.81 -19.89
CA LEU A 123 3.10 -21.64 -18.54
C LEU A 123 2.00 -21.45 -17.50
N LEU A 124 0.84 -20.91 -17.91
CA LEU A 124 -0.31 -20.69 -17.04
C LEU A 124 -1.16 -21.96 -16.97
N LYS A 125 -1.54 -22.38 -15.75
CA LYS A 125 -2.03 -23.75 -15.51
C LYS A 125 -3.54 -23.87 -15.38
N THR A 126 -4.25 -22.82 -14.92
CA THR A 126 -5.67 -22.93 -14.60
C THR A 126 -6.55 -22.04 -15.47
N ASN A 127 -7.63 -22.65 -15.97
CA ASN A 127 -8.81 -21.94 -16.43
C ASN A 127 -9.54 -21.48 -15.17
N PRO A 128 -9.63 -20.18 -14.88
CA PRO A 128 -10.37 -19.75 -13.70
C PRO A 128 -11.84 -20.18 -13.91
N GLY A 129 -12.59 -20.55 -12.88
CA GLY A 129 -14.01 -20.89 -13.05
C GLY A 129 -14.82 -19.71 -13.61
N ASN A 130 -15.88 -19.98 -14.39
CA ASN A 130 -16.97 -19.15 -15.01
C ASN A 130 -16.97 -17.59 -15.07
N ASN A 131 -16.13 -16.83 -14.36
CA ASN A 131 -15.99 -15.37 -14.39
C ASN A 131 -14.66 -14.89 -15.01
N SER A 132 -14.07 -15.73 -15.86
CA SER A 132 -12.64 -15.75 -16.20
C SER A 132 -12.19 -14.96 -17.40
N ALA A 133 -13.11 -14.27 -18.06
CA ALA A 133 -12.83 -13.69 -19.37
C ALA A 133 -11.62 -12.75 -19.38
N SER A 134 -11.26 -12.15 -18.23
CA SER A 134 -10.17 -11.17 -18.07
C SER A 134 -8.88 -11.72 -17.44
N ILE A 135 -8.88 -12.97 -16.98
CA ILE A 135 -7.70 -13.60 -16.37
C ILE A 135 -6.94 -14.34 -17.47
N ALA A 136 -5.65 -14.02 -17.63
CA ALA A 136 -4.78 -14.69 -18.58
C ALA A 136 -4.52 -16.16 -18.17
N GLY A 137 -4.47 -16.41 -16.87
CA GLY A 137 -4.38 -17.73 -16.24
C GLY A 137 -3.79 -17.62 -14.84
N CYS A 138 -3.82 -18.69 -14.05
CA CYS A 138 -3.29 -18.69 -12.70
C CYS A 138 -2.25 -19.80 -12.49
N VAL A 139 -1.41 -19.58 -11.48
CA VAL A 139 -0.29 -20.43 -11.06
C VAL A 139 -0.10 -20.35 -9.56
N THR A 140 0.78 -21.18 -9.01
CA THR A 140 1.23 -21.03 -7.62
C THR A 140 2.32 -19.96 -7.49
N VAL A 141 2.46 -19.35 -6.31
CA VAL A 141 3.48 -18.31 -6.04
C VAL A 141 4.90 -18.76 -6.40
N SER A 142 5.23 -20.05 -6.27
CA SER A 142 6.56 -20.58 -6.61
C SER A 142 6.92 -20.51 -8.10
N GLU A 143 5.92 -20.30 -8.97
CA GLU A 143 6.09 -20.27 -10.43
C GLU A 143 6.19 -18.84 -10.98
N VAL A 144 5.84 -17.83 -10.17
CA VAL A 144 5.75 -16.42 -10.58
C VAL A 144 7.08 -15.92 -11.14
N ALA A 145 8.19 -16.18 -10.45
CA ALA A 145 9.50 -15.65 -10.85
C ALA A 145 9.93 -16.09 -12.26
N ALA A 146 9.69 -17.37 -12.61
CA ALA A 146 10.02 -17.90 -13.93
C ALA A 146 9.13 -17.31 -15.03
N ILE A 147 7.87 -16.99 -14.71
CA ILE A 147 6.94 -16.37 -15.65
C ILE A 147 7.26 -14.88 -15.81
N ASP A 148 7.60 -14.18 -14.73
CA ASP A 148 8.03 -12.78 -14.79
C ASP A 148 9.29 -12.64 -15.66
N GLU A 149 10.28 -13.53 -15.50
CA GLU A 149 11.47 -13.59 -16.37
C GLU A 149 11.07 -13.72 -17.84
N TYR A 150 10.10 -14.59 -18.15
CA TYR A 150 9.57 -14.72 -19.50
C TYR A 150 8.88 -13.42 -19.96
N LEU A 151 8.01 -12.83 -19.14
CA LEU A 151 7.26 -11.62 -19.45
C LEU A 151 8.18 -10.42 -19.71
N PHE A 152 9.34 -10.33 -19.07
CA PHE A 152 10.35 -9.31 -19.37
C PHE A 152 10.86 -9.38 -20.82
N THR A 153 10.83 -10.56 -21.44
CA THR A 153 11.21 -10.73 -22.85
C THR A 153 10.08 -10.35 -23.82
N VAL A 154 8.83 -10.33 -23.34
CA VAL A 154 7.65 -10.06 -24.15
C VAL A 154 7.42 -8.54 -24.24
N LYS A 155 7.70 -7.96 -25.40
CA LYS A 155 7.43 -6.53 -25.66
C LYS A 155 6.04 -6.36 -26.27
N ILE A 156 5.13 -5.79 -25.49
CA ILE A 156 3.77 -5.47 -25.94
C ILE A 156 3.52 -4.00 -25.70
N GLU A 157 3.13 -3.27 -26.74
CA GLU A 157 2.71 -1.89 -26.57
C GLU A 157 1.35 -1.83 -25.87
N ASN A 158 1.19 -0.85 -24.98
CA ASN A 158 -0.07 -0.57 -24.29
C ASN A 158 -0.60 -1.73 -23.42
N CYS A 159 0.28 -2.64 -22.99
CA CYS A 159 -0.06 -3.74 -22.11
C CYS A 159 0.94 -3.87 -20.97
N LYS A 160 0.42 -4.03 -19.75
CA LYS A 160 1.19 -4.40 -18.56
C LYS A 160 0.60 -5.69 -17.97
N PHE A 161 1.46 -6.56 -17.46
CA PHE A 161 1.02 -7.71 -16.67
C PHE A 161 1.04 -7.40 -15.18
N ALA A 162 0.07 -7.93 -14.45
CA ALA A 162 -0.07 -7.77 -13.02
C ALA A 162 -0.67 -9.03 -12.38
N TRP A 163 -0.07 -9.46 -11.27
CA TRP A 163 -0.55 -10.59 -10.49
C TRP A 163 -1.54 -10.15 -9.41
N THR A 164 -2.46 -11.03 -9.04
CA THR A 164 -3.26 -10.85 -7.82
C THR A 164 -2.44 -11.13 -6.57
N LYS A 165 -2.93 -10.68 -5.41
CA LYS A 165 -2.47 -11.21 -4.12
C LYS A 165 -2.66 -12.73 -4.06
N PRO A 166 -1.78 -13.47 -3.37
CA PRO A 166 -1.97 -14.90 -3.16
C PRO A 166 -3.27 -15.21 -2.40
N GLY A 167 -4.05 -16.15 -2.91
CA GLY A 167 -5.21 -16.69 -2.20
C GLY A 167 -4.81 -17.68 -1.08
N THR A 168 -5.82 -18.28 -0.44
CA THR A 168 -5.64 -19.26 0.65
C THR A 168 -4.69 -20.40 0.31
N TYR A 169 -4.66 -20.83 -0.95
CA TYR A 169 -3.83 -21.94 -1.44
C TYR A 169 -2.58 -21.46 -2.20
N GLN A 170 -2.12 -20.22 -1.95
CA GLN A 170 -0.98 -19.61 -2.63
C GLN A 170 -1.11 -19.57 -4.16
N GLU A 171 -2.35 -19.60 -4.68
CA GLU A 171 -2.64 -19.36 -6.09
C GLU A 171 -2.68 -17.86 -6.36
N VAL A 172 -2.09 -17.45 -7.48
CA VAL A 172 -2.11 -16.09 -8.01
C VAL A 172 -2.52 -16.11 -9.47
N CYS A 173 -3.33 -15.14 -9.86
CA CYS A 173 -3.84 -15.02 -11.22
C CYS A 173 -3.20 -13.84 -11.94
N LEU A 174 -2.82 -14.06 -13.20
CA LEU A 174 -2.24 -13.04 -14.06
C LEU A 174 -3.34 -12.28 -14.81
N TYR A 175 -3.27 -10.96 -14.77
CA TYR A 175 -4.06 -10.08 -15.61
C TYR A 175 -3.16 -9.40 -16.65
N ALA A 176 -3.67 -9.30 -17.87
CA ALA A 176 -3.14 -8.39 -18.88
C ALA A 176 -3.96 -7.09 -18.84
N LEU A 177 -3.30 -5.99 -18.52
CA LEU A 177 -3.89 -4.69 -18.27
C LEU A 177 -3.64 -3.78 -19.46
N LYS A 178 -4.69 -3.17 -19.99
CA LYS A 178 -4.54 -2.11 -21.00
C LYS A 178 -3.96 -0.89 -20.33
N THR A 179 -2.92 -0.32 -20.94
CA THR A 179 -2.29 0.91 -20.47
C THR A 179 -2.33 1.97 -21.55
N CYS A 180 -2.32 3.24 -21.16
CA CYS A 180 -1.97 4.32 -22.09
C CYS A 180 -0.45 4.54 -22.07
N LYS A 181 0.03 5.66 -22.65
CA LYS A 181 1.44 6.03 -22.63
C LYS A 181 2.01 5.93 -21.21
N ASN A 182 3.22 5.39 -21.10
CA ASN A 182 3.97 5.20 -19.84
C ASN A 182 3.34 4.19 -18.84
N ASN A 183 2.62 3.17 -19.33
CA ASN A 183 2.05 2.10 -18.50
C ASN A 183 1.01 2.58 -17.47
N ILE A 184 0.32 3.68 -17.78
CA ILE A 184 -0.62 4.34 -16.88
C ILE A 184 -2.04 3.79 -17.08
N GLY A 185 -2.77 3.62 -15.97
CA GLY A 185 -4.18 3.24 -15.98
C GLY A 185 -5.11 4.35 -16.46
N VAL A 186 -6.37 4.00 -16.64
CA VAL A 186 -7.43 4.92 -17.07
C VAL A 186 -7.63 6.03 -16.04
N ILE A 187 -7.67 5.67 -14.75
CA ILE A 187 -7.82 6.57 -13.60
C ILE A 187 -6.68 6.31 -12.62
N ARG A 188 -6.10 7.35 -12.02
CA ARG A 188 -5.01 7.28 -11.02
C ARG A 188 -5.41 7.92 -9.69
N ASN A 189 -4.57 7.84 -8.66
CA ASN A 189 -4.72 8.58 -7.39
C ASN A 189 -5.11 10.05 -7.61
N SER A 190 -4.42 10.74 -8.53
CA SER A 190 -4.65 12.16 -8.81
C SER A 190 -6.07 12.48 -9.30
N GLY A 191 -6.76 11.49 -9.87
CA GLY A 191 -8.13 11.58 -10.34
C GLY A 191 -9.19 11.35 -9.26
N ILE A 192 -8.79 10.88 -8.09
CA ILE A 192 -9.68 10.64 -6.96
C ILE A 192 -9.95 11.96 -6.25
N LYS A 193 -11.23 12.27 -6.04
CA LYS A 193 -11.68 13.40 -5.24
C LYS A 193 -11.76 13.02 -3.76
N SER A 194 -12.29 11.84 -3.47
CA SER A 194 -12.30 11.27 -2.12
C SER A 194 -12.41 9.76 -2.18
N ILE A 195 -11.77 9.09 -1.23
CA ILE A 195 -11.91 7.65 -0.98
C ILE A 195 -12.16 7.47 0.51
N LYS A 196 -13.13 6.63 0.86
CA LYS A 196 -13.52 6.39 2.25
C LYS A 196 -13.84 4.93 2.47
N TYR A 197 -13.46 4.43 3.64
CA TYR A 197 -13.95 3.16 4.14
C TYR A 197 -15.48 3.22 4.30
N ALA A 198 -16.14 2.13 3.91
CA ALA A 198 -17.57 1.93 4.08
C ALA A 198 -17.83 0.46 4.42
N ARG A 199 -18.91 0.20 5.16
CA ARG A 199 -19.45 -1.16 5.26
C ARG A 199 -20.52 -1.35 4.20
N ASP A 200 -20.44 -2.46 3.49
CA ASP A 200 -21.50 -2.87 2.58
C ASP A 200 -22.79 -3.06 3.37
N LYS A 201 -23.84 -2.37 2.95
CA LYS A 201 -25.14 -2.38 3.64
C LYS A 201 -25.85 -3.72 3.48
N VAL A 202 -25.50 -4.50 2.45
CA VAL A 202 -26.17 -5.77 2.15
C VAL A 202 -25.49 -6.93 2.87
N SER A 203 -24.19 -7.14 2.63
CA SER A 203 -23.44 -8.25 3.24
C SER A 203 -22.90 -7.95 4.63
N GLY A 204 -22.83 -6.68 5.03
CA GLY A 204 -22.08 -6.25 6.22
C GLY A 204 -20.56 -6.29 6.04
N GLY A 205 -20.08 -6.70 4.86
CA GLY A 205 -18.66 -6.82 4.52
C GLY A 205 -17.94 -5.47 4.44
N HIS A 206 -16.61 -5.52 4.45
CA HIS A 206 -15.78 -4.33 4.35
C HIS A 206 -15.67 -3.87 2.89
N GLY A 207 -15.66 -2.55 2.69
CA GLY A 207 -15.52 -1.96 1.38
C GLY A 207 -15.03 -0.53 1.44
N ILE A 208 -14.98 0.09 0.26
CA ILE A 208 -14.68 1.51 0.11
C ILE A 208 -15.64 2.16 -0.89
N GLU A 209 -15.85 3.46 -0.71
CA GLU A 209 -16.51 4.34 -1.65
C GLU A 209 -15.50 5.32 -2.21
N ILE A 210 -15.48 5.44 -3.54
CA ILE A 210 -14.59 6.35 -4.28
C ILE A 210 -15.46 7.34 -5.04
N SER A 211 -15.12 8.61 -4.94
CA SER A 211 -15.67 9.69 -5.77
C SER A 211 -14.54 10.27 -6.60
N LEU A 212 -14.75 10.34 -7.92
CA LEU A 212 -13.80 10.86 -8.88
C LEU A 212 -13.97 12.38 -9.07
N LYS A 213 -12.89 13.03 -9.48
CA LYS A 213 -12.95 14.41 -9.98
C LYS A 213 -13.70 14.45 -11.31
N LYS A 214 -14.23 15.61 -11.68
CA LYS A 214 -15.15 15.75 -12.83
C LYS A 214 -14.56 15.22 -14.16
N PRO A 215 -13.33 15.58 -14.58
CA PRO A 215 -12.76 15.06 -15.82
C PRO A 215 -12.65 13.52 -15.81
N GLU A 216 -12.27 12.95 -14.66
CA GLU A 216 -12.12 11.52 -14.46
C GLU A 216 -13.46 10.80 -14.37
N ALA A 217 -14.51 11.44 -13.86
CA ALA A 217 -15.87 10.92 -13.86
C ALA A 217 -16.42 10.77 -15.29
N GLU A 218 -16.16 11.74 -16.16
CA GLU A 218 -16.54 11.69 -17.58
C GLU A 218 -15.80 10.56 -18.31
N LYS A 219 -14.48 10.48 -18.11
CA LYS A 219 -13.66 9.37 -18.64
C LYS A 219 -14.13 8.01 -18.13
N TRP A 220 -14.48 7.92 -16.85
CA TRP A 220 -14.99 6.70 -16.23
C TRP A 220 -16.34 6.26 -16.81
N ALA A 221 -17.21 7.22 -17.15
CA ALA A 221 -18.47 6.94 -17.84
C ALA A 221 -18.24 6.26 -19.20
N GLU A 222 -17.27 6.76 -19.98
CA GLU A 222 -16.90 6.17 -21.26
C GLU A 222 -16.31 4.77 -21.09
N VAL A 223 -15.39 4.60 -20.14
CA VAL A 223 -14.75 3.30 -19.87
C VAL A 223 -15.76 2.26 -19.43
N THR A 224 -16.67 2.60 -18.52
CA THR A 224 -17.73 1.67 -18.09
C THR A 224 -18.72 1.35 -19.21
N LYS A 225 -19.01 2.31 -20.09
CA LYS A 225 -19.82 2.06 -21.29
C LYS A 225 -19.17 1.10 -22.27
N LEU A 226 -17.87 1.21 -22.50
CA LEU A 226 -17.12 0.35 -23.41
C LEU A 226 -16.82 -1.04 -22.83
N ASN A 227 -16.89 -1.18 -21.50
CA ASN A 227 -16.55 -2.42 -20.79
C ASN A 227 -17.75 -3.11 -20.13
N LEU A 228 -18.97 -2.89 -20.63
CA LEU A 228 -20.14 -3.65 -20.15
C LEU A 228 -19.90 -5.16 -20.25
N ASN A 229 -20.18 -5.85 -19.15
CA ASN A 229 -19.91 -7.28 -18.93
C ASN A 229 -18.43 -7.69 -19.03
N ARG A 230 -17.51 -6.74 -18.97
CA ARG A 230 -16.06 -6.97 -18.88
C ARG A 230 -15.52 -6.44 -17.56
N ALA A 231 -14.36 -6.97 -17.15
CA ALA A 231 -13.73 -6.57 -15.90
C ALA A 231 -12.88 -5.31 -16.08
N VAL A 232 -12.93 -4.44 -15.07
CA VAL A 232 -11.95 -3.36 -14.90
C VAL A 232 -11.16 -3.66 -13.63
N ALA A 233 -9.86 -3.82 -13.76
CA ALA A 233 -8.96 -4.12 -12.66
C ALA A 233 -8.65 -2.86 -11.85
N ILE A 234 -8.51 -3.04 -10.55
CA ILE A 234 -8.06 -2.04 -9.60
C ILE A 234 -6.73 -2.54 -9.05
N VAL A 235 -5.70 -1.72 -9.24
CA VAL A 235 -4.31 -2.13 -9.08
C VAL A 235 -3.62 -1.17 -8.15
N LEU A 236 -2.83 -1.70 -7.21
CA LEU A 236 -2.00 -0.93 -6.30
C LEU A 236 -0.56 -1.45 -6.39
N ASP A 237 0.37 -0.57 -6.76
CA ASP A 237 1.80 -0.88 -6.91
C ASP A 237 2.10 -2.10 -7.79
N GLY A 238 1.25 -2.33 -8.79
CA GLY A 238 1.39 -3.43 -9.75
C GLY A 238 0.70 -4.73 -9.34
N GLU A 239 0.11 -4.80 -8.15
CA GLU A 239 -0.72 -5.92 -7.71
C GLU A 239 -2.20 -5.65 -8.00
N VAL A 240 -2.90 -6.62 -8.59
CA VAL A 240 -4.36 -6.57 -8.79
C VAL A 240 -5.06 -6.86 -7.48
N ILE A 241 -5.73 -5.84 -6.94
CA ILE A 241 -6.50 -5.92 -5.70
C ILE A 241 -7.85 -6.59 -5.96
N CYS A 242 -8.52 -6.18 -7.04
CA CYS A 242 -9.74 -6.80 -7.53
C CYS A 242 -9.99 -6.43 -9.00
N ALA A 243 -10.87 -7.17 -9.67
CA ALA A 243 -11.27 -6.90 -11.05
C ALA A 243 -12.79 -7.09 -11.22
N PRO A 244 -13.62 -6.19 -10.69
CA PRO A 244 -15.07 -6.29 -10.80
C PRO A 244 -15.56 -6.20 -12.25
N VAL A 245 -16.62 -6.94 -12.55
CA VAL A 245 -17.32 -6.87 -13.84
C VAL A 245 -18.25 -5.67 -13.87
N VAL A 246 -18.10 -4.82 -14.88
CA VAL A 246 -18.99 -3.66 -15.07
C VAL A 246 -20.35 -4.14 -15.56
N LYS A 247 -21.41 -3.86 -14.79
CA LYS A 247 -22.80 -4.28 -15.12
C LYS A 247 -23.66 -3.16 -15.70
N SER A 248 -23.28 -1.91 -15.49
CA SER A 248 -23.97 -0.74 -16.01
C SER A 248 -22.99 0.42 -16.19
N VAL A 249 -23.40 1.42 -16.98
CA VAL A 249 -22.63 2.65 -17.16
C VAL A 249 -22.64 3.47 -15.87
N ILE A 250 -21.47 3.96 -15.46
CA ILE A 250 -21.29 4.76 -14.24
C ILE A 250 -20.98 6.20 -14.63
N SER A 251 -22.03 7.01 -14.84
CA SER A 251 -21.87 8.41 -15.29
C SER A 251 -21.58 9.41 -14.16
N GLY A 252 -21.80 9.02 -12.90
CA GLY A 252 -21.70 9.93 -11.75
C GLY A 252 -20.31 10.03 -11.12
N GLY A 253 -19.33 9.27 -11.62
CA GLY A 253 -17.97 9.24 -11.05
C GLY A 253 -17.86 8.64 -9.65
N ASN A 254 -18.93 8.02 -9.13
CA ASN A 254 -18.92 7.34 -7.85
C ASN A 254 -18.89 5.82 -8.07
N CYS A 255 -17.97 5.14 -7.42
CA CYS A 255 -17.88 3.68 -7.46
C CYS A 255 -17.61 3.13 -6.06
N SER A 256 -17.90 1.84 -5.88
CA SER A 256 -17.62 1.12 -4.65
C SER A 256 -16.81 -0.12 -4.96
N ILE A 257 -15.85 -0.43 -4.09
CA ILE A 257 -15.17 -1.72 -4.05
C ILE A 257 -15.69 -2.47 -2.84
N THR A 258 -16.20 -3.67 -3.07
CA THR A 258 -16.64 -4.62 -2.05
C THR A 258 -16.06 -5.99 -2.37
N GLY A 259 -16.07 -6.89 -1.39
CA GLY A 259 -15.58 -8.25 -1.55
C GLY A 259 -15.16 -8.85 -0.22
N ASP A 260 -14.43 -9.97 -0.29
CA ASP A 260 -13.86 -10.63 0.88
C ASP A 260 -12.54 -9.94 1.29
N PHE A 261 -12.69 -8.78 1.91
CA PHE A 261 -11.57 -7.98 2.43
C PHE A 261 -11.73 -7.79 3.93
N SER A 262 -10.62 -7.77 4.64
CA SER A 262 -10.58 -7.33 6.03
C SER A 262 -10.70 -5.81 6.14
N GLU A 263 -11.07 -5.32 7.32
CA GLU A 263 -11.08 -3.88 7.62
C GLU A 263 -9.71 -3.23 7.36
N ASN A 264 -8.62 -3.85 7.84
CA ASN A 264 -7.27 -3.33 7.67
C ASN A 264 -6.85 -3.29 6.19
N GLU A 265 -7.24 -4.26 5.36
CA GLU A 265 -6.97 -4.19 3.92
C GLU A 265 -7.69 -3.00 3.26
N MET A 266 -8.93 -2.72 3.65
CA MET A 266 -9.66 -1.57 3.11
C MET A 266 -9.09 -0.24 3.60
N LEU A 267 -8.77 -0.12 4.90
CA LEU A 267 -8.11 1.07 5.44
C LEU A 267 -6.73 1.29 4.79
N TYR A 268 -6.00 0.22 4.52
CA TYR A 268 -4.74 0.28 3.79
C TYR A 268 -4.92 0.85 2.39
N ILE A 269 -5.91 0.36 1.63
CA ILE A 269 -6.21 0.88 0.30
C ILE A 269 -6.65 2.35 0.37
N VAL A 270 -7.47 2.74 1.34
CA VAL A 270 -7.87 4.14 1.57
C VAL A 270 -6.64 5.02 1.78
N ALA A 271 -5.72 4.60 2.67
CA ALA A 271 -4.51 5.35 2.96
C ALA A 271 -3.59 5.46 1.73
N MET A 272 -3.44 4.40 0.95
CA MET A 272 -2.56 4.40 -0.22
C MET A 272 -3.14 5.18 -1.41
N ALA A 273 -4.41 4.93 -1.76
CA ALA A 273 -5.05 5.54 -2.92
C ALA A 273 -5.52 6.99 -2.66
N GLY A 274 -5.81 7.33 -1.40
CA GLY A 274 -6.27 8.66 -0.99
C GLY A 274 -5.16 9.69 -0.84
N ASN A 275 -3.90 9.26 -0.86
CA ASN A 275 -2.73 10.12 -0.73
C ASN A 275 -1.87 10.09 -2.01
N SER A 276 -0.93 11.03 -2.09
CA SER A 276 0.06 11.09 -3.16
C SER A 276 0.98 9.87 -3.16
N MET A 277 1.57 9.60 -4.32
CA MET A 277 2.63 8.60 -4.45
C MET A 277 3.91 9.10 -3.78
N LEU A 278 4.71 8.20 -3.20
CA LEU A 278 6.04 8.58 -2.69
C LEU A 278 6.93 9.01 -3.87
N PRO A 279 7.63 10.15 -3.76
CA PRO A 279 8.54 10.60 -4.82
C PRO A 279 9.83 9.77 -4.86
N ALA A 280 10.25 9.19 -3.74
CA ALA A 280 11.46 8.37 -3.63
C ALA A 280 11.16 6.93 -3.19
N ASP A 281 12.12 6.02 -3.41
CA ASP A 281 12.07 4.64 -2.93
C ASP A 281 12.77 4.53 -1.59
N PHE A 282 12.24 3.71 -0.69
CA PHE A 282 12.72 3.58 0.68
C PHE A 282 12.80 2.11 1.09
N GLU A 283 13.80 1.81 1.91
CA GLU A 283 13.98 0.51 2.55
C GLU A 283 13.99 0.68 4.07
N ILE A 284 13.48 -0.33 4.79
CA ILE A 284 13.52 -0.34 6.26
C ILE A 284 14.91 -0.79 6.69
N VAL A 285 15.56 0.03 7.52
CA VAL A 285 16.91 -0.24 8.04
C VAL A 285 16.92 -0.61 9.53
N GLU A 286 15.89 -0.21 10.28
CA GLU A 286 15.68 -0.56 11.70
C GLU A 286 14.19 -0.68 12.06
#